data_AF-A0AA40GAE5-F1
#
_entry.id   AF-A0AA40GAE5-F1
#
_cell.length_a   1.000
_cell.length_b   1.000
_cell.length_c   1.000
_cell.angle_alpha   90.00
_cell.angle_beta   90.00
_cell.angle_gamma   90.00
#
_symmetry.space_group_name_H-M   'P 1'
#
loop_
_entity.id
_entity.type
_entity.pdbx_description
1 polymer ?
#
loop_
_entity_poly.entity_id
_entity_poly.type
_entity_poly.pdbx_seq_one_letter_code
_entity_poly.pdbx_strand_id
1 'polypeptide(L)'
;MMTDVGKENPCSPSPCGPNSVCREINGQPVCSCVIGFLGTPPSCRPECTVSSDCPLTEACNNQKCVNPCPGSCGFRATCNVVNHNPICSCPPDLTGDPFIQCVPQRKTCFPDISTTNEIF
;
A
#
# COMPACT_ATOMS: atom_id res chain seq x y z
N MET A 1 -19.05 58.60 5.51
CA MET A 1 -18.80 57.52 4.53
C MET A 1 -18.09 56.41 5.28
N MET A 2 -18.71 55.25 5.45
CA MET A 2 -18.04 54.08 6.03
C MET A 2 -17.06 53.59 4.98
N THR A 3 -15.76 53.74 5.21
CA THR A 3 -14.76 53.13 4.33
C THR A 3 -14.96 51.62 4.41
N ASP A 4 -15.44 51.03 3.32
CA ASP A 4 -15.33 49.61 3.01
C ASP A 4 -13.86 49.25 3.14
N VAL A 5 -13.45 48.75 4.31
CA VAL A 5 -12.19 48.04 4.44
C VAL A 5 -12.37 46.85 3.53
N GLY A 6 -11.79 46.95 2.32
CA GLY A 6 -11.86 45.90 1.32
C GLY A 6 -11.65 44.58 2.03
N LYS A 7 -12.68 43.73 2.02
CA LYS A 7 -12.72 42.52 2.84
C LYS A 7 -11.63 41.58 2.33
N GLU A 8 -10.42 41.72 2.85
CA GLU A 8 -9.28 40.91 2.46
C GLU A 8 -9.66 39.45 2.67
N ASN A 9 -9.50 38.64 1.63
CA ASN A 9 -9.84 37.24 1.70
C ASN A 9 -8.92 36.57 2.74
N PRO A 10 -9.45 36.06 3.87
CA PRO A 10 -8.62 35.52 4.95
C PRO A 10 -7.85 34.25 4.54
N CYS A 11 -8.16 33.69 3.37
CA CYS A 11 -7.45 32.57 2.76
C CYS A 11 -6.39 33.01 1.71
N SER A 12 -6.09 34.30 1.57
CA SER A 12 -5.11 34.80 0.60
C SER A 12 -4.14 35.82 1.22
N PRO A 13 -2.86 35.46 1.47
CA PRO A 13 -2.29 34.12 1.32
C PRO A 13 -2.87 33.12 2.34
N SER A 14 -2.91 31.83 1.98
CA SER A 14 -3.54 30.82 2.85
C SER A 14 -2.74 30.61 4.15
N PRO A 15 -3.38 30.70 5.33
CA PRO A 15 -2.72 30.45 6.61
C PRO A 15 -2.66 28.94 6.98
N CYS A 16 -3.29 28.06 6.19
CA CYS A 16 -3.60 26.69 6.60
C CYS A 16 -2.46 25.67 6.51
N GLY A 17 -1.27 26.07 6.07
CA GLY A 17 -0.15 25.16 5.85
C GLY A 17 -0.34 24.21 4.66
N PRO A 18 0.65 23.34 4.39
CA PRO A 18 0.61 22.41 3.26
C PRO A 18 -0.49 21.36 3.42
N ASN A 19 -0.89 20.77 2.29
CA ASN A 19 -1.89 19.69 2.23
C ASN A 19 -3.21 20.01 2.94
N SER A 20 -3.55 21.30 2.98
CA SER A 20 -4.73 21.82 3.65
C SER A 20 -5.52 22.70 2.69
N VAL A 21 -6.85 22.66 2.82
CA VAL A 21 -7.76 23.57 2.14
C VAL A 21 -8.25 24.64 3.12
N CYS A 22 -8.20 25.90 2.69
CA CYS A 22 -8.76 27.04 3.41
C CYS A 22 -10.16 27.35 2.90
N ARG A 23 -11.10 27.60 3.81
CA ARG A 23 -12.46 28.09 3.52
C ARG A 23 -12.76 29.26 4.43
N GLU A 24 -13.33 30.33 3.89
CA GLU A 24 -13.85 31.43 4.72
C GLU A 24 -15.18 31.04 5.34
N ILE A 25 -15.28 31.11 6.68
CA ILE A 25 -16.53 30.98 7.42
C ILE A 25 -16.66 32.20 8.32
N ASN A 26 -17.71 33.01 8.13
CA ASN A 26 -17.97 34.23 8.91
C ASN A 26 -16.80 35.24 8.91
N GLY A 27 -16.10 35.39 7.77
CA GLY A 27 -14.94 36.28 7.68
C GLY A 27 -13.65 35.75 8.32
N GLN A 28 -13.64 34.49 8.75
CA GLN A 28 -12.47 33.84 9.35
C GLN A 28 -11.98 32.68 8.48
N PRO A 29 -10.66 32.42 8.43
CA PRO A 29 -10.12 31.28 7.71
C PRO A 29 -10.32 30.01 8.54
N VAL A 30 -10.96 29.00 7.95
CA VAL A 30 -11.11 27.66 8.52
C VAL A 30 -10.34 26.67 7.67
N CYS A 31 -9.45 25.94 8.32
CA CYS A 31 -8.53 25.01 7.68
C CYS A 31 -9.02 23.57 7.87
N SER A 32 -8.86 22.75 6.84
CA SER A 32 -9.04 21.29 6.92
C SER A 32 -8.02 20.58 6.04
N CYS A 33 -7.63 19.35 6.37
CA CYS A 33 -6.75 18.57 5.51
C CYS A 33 -7.46 18.25 4.18
N VAL A 34 -6.70 18.22 3.08
CA VAL A 34 -7.22 17.69 1.82
C VAL A 34 -7.51 16.19 1.94
N ILE A 35 -8.39 15.67 1.08
CA ILE A 35 -8.77 14.25 1.10
C ILE A 35 -7.52 13.38 0.96
N GLY A 36 -7.38 12.38 1.83
CA GLY A 36 -6.23 11.48 1.86
C GLY A 36 -5.09 11.90 2.79
N PHE A 37 -5.17 13.09 3.40
CA PHE A 37 -4.22 13.54 4.42
C PHE A 37 -4.83 13.44 5.82
N LEU A 38 -3.99 13.10 6.78
CA LEU A 38 -4.34 12.85 8.17
C LEU A 38 -3.82 13.95 9.09
N GLY A 39 -4.46 14.09 10.24
CA GLY A 39 -4.10 15.06 11.28
C GLY A 39 -4.96 16.32 11.24
N THR A 40 -4.41 17.41 11.78
CA THR A 40 -5.06 18.71 11.84
C THR A 40 -4.13 19.77 11.23
N PRO A 41 -4.65 20.71 10.42
CA PRO A 41 -3.85 21.82 9.91
C PRO A 41 -3.16 22.60 11.05
N PRO A 42 -1.94 23.15 10.81
CA PRO A 42 -1.18 23.13 9.55
C PRO A 42 -0.35 21.86 9.33
N SER A 43 -0.49 20.85 10.20
CA SER A 43 0.34 19.63 10.21
C SER A 43 -0.31 18.45 9.50
N CYS A 44 -1.05 18.70 8.42
CA CYS A 44 -1.62 17.65 7.60
C CYS A 44 -0.51 16.83 6.93
N ARG A 45 -0.51 15.52 7.17
CA ARG A 45 0.51 14.59 6.68
C ARG A 45 -0.12 13.47 5.86
N PRO A 46 0.62 12.84 4.93
CA PRO A 46 0.12 11.66 4.26
C PRO A 46 -0.12 10.51 5.25
N GLU A 47 -0.78 9.46 4.79
CA GLU A 47 -0.94 8.22 5.56
C GLU A 47 0.42 7.61 5.90
N CYS A 48 1.31 7.54 4.91
CA CYS A 48 2.67 7.04 5.05
C CYS A 48 3.68 7.86 4.24
N THR A 49 4.93 7.79 4.67
CA THR A 49 6.11 8.26 3.92
C THR A 49 7.11 7.14 3.67
N VAL A 50 7.10 6.13 4.56
CA VAL A 50 7.91 4.91 4.48
C VAL A 50 7.02 3.72 4.82
N SER A 51 7.38 2.51 4.36
CA SER A 51 6.55 1.32 4.59
C SER A 51 6.39 0.97 6.06
N SER A 52 7.35 1.32 6.92
CA SER A 52 7.24 1.13 8.38
C SER A 52 6.15 1.98 9.06
N ASP A 53 5.59 2.97 8.35
CA ASP A 53 4.41 3.72 8.81
C ASP A 53 3.12 2.90 8.66
N CYS A 54 3.16 1.84 7.83
CA CYS A 54 2.01 0.99 7.51
C CYS A 54 1.96 -0.26 8.41
N PRO A 55 0.82 -0.98 8.45
CA PRO A 55 0.76 -2.33 8.95
C PRO A 55 1.75 -3.26 8.24
N LEU A 56 2.22 -4.31 8.91
CA LEU A 56 3.20 -5.28 8.34
C LEU A 56 2.71 -5.98 7.05
N THR A 57 1.40 -5.98 6.80
CA THR A 57 0.73 -6.56 5.62
C THR A 57 0.60 -5.59 4.46
N GLU A 58 1.04 -4.34 4.59
CA GLU A 58 0.93 -3.28 3.59
C GLU A 58 2.29 -2.61 3.36
N ALA A 59 2.42 -1.89 2.25
CA ALA A 59 3.61 -1.11 1.92
C ALA A 59 3.22 0.32 1.57
N CYS A 60 4.13 1.27 1.79
CA CYS A 60 3.87 2.64 1.39
C CYS A 60 4.05 2.79 -0.12
N ASN A 61 2.97 3.12 -0.82
CA ASN A 61 3.00 3.43 -2.24
C ASN A 61 2.22 4.73 -2.49
N ASN A 62 2.87 5.72 -3.09
CA ASN A 62 2.28 7.03 -3.37
C ASN A 62 1.56 7.62 -2.15
N GLN A 63 2.24 7.67 -1.00
CA GLN A 63 1.74 8.25 0.25
C GLN A 63 0.54 7.52 0.88
N LYS A 64 0.25 6.30 0.42
CA LYS A 64 -0.85 5.46 0.89
C LYS A 64 -0.36 4.07 1.29
N CYS A 65 -0.90 3.51 2.35
CA CYS A 65 -0.66 2.12 2.71
C CYS A 65 -1.50 1.21 1.80
N VAL A 66 -0.84 0.32 1.07
CA VAL A 66 -1.50 -0.59 0.12
C VAL A 66 -0.94 -2.00 0.23
N ASN A 67 -1.77 -3.00 -0.09
CA ASN A 67 -1.30 -4.37 -0.23
C ASN A 67 -0.32 -4.47 -1.42
N PRO A 68 0.94 -4.94 -1.23
CA PRO A 68 1.91 -5.04 -2.31
C PRO A 68 1.77 -6.29 -3.19
N CYS A 69 0.81 -7.20 -2.92
CA CYS A 69 0.63 -8.43 -3.70
C CYS A 69 0.08 -8.26 -5.13
N PRO A 70 -0.90 -7.38 -5.40
CA PRO A 70 -1.44 -7.21 -6.74
C PRO A 70 -0.35 -6.85 -7.76
N GLY A 71 -0.16 -7.72 -8.76
CA GLY A 71 0.83 -7.54 -9.82
C GLY A 71 2.27 -7.98 -9.48
N SER A 72 2.55 -8.43 -8.26
CA SER A 72 3.91 -8.81 -7.83
C SER A 72 4.30 -10.25 -8.15
N CYS A 73 3.34 -11.16 -8.19
CA CYS A 73 3.61 -12.59 -8.38
C CYS A 73 3.14 -13.10 -9.76
N GLY A 74 3.82 -14.13 -10.24
CA GLY A 74 3.55 -14.79 -11.51
C GLY A 74 2.26 -15.61 -11.52
N PHE A 75 1.91 -16.14 -12.68
CA PHE A 75 0.66 -16.87 -12.85
C PHE A 75 0.64 -18.15 -11.99
N ARG A 76 -0.46 -18.37 -11.26
CA ARG A 76 -0.68 -19.50 -10.31
C ARG A 76 0.28 -19.52 -9.11
N ALA A 77 1.01 -18.44 -8.84
CA ALA A 77 1.74 -18.28 -7.58
C ALA A 77 0.81 -17.75 -6.47
N THR A 78 1.10 -18.12 -5.23
CA THR A 78 0.51 -17.52 -4.04
C THR A 78 1.37 -16.34 -3.62
N CYS A 79 0.73 -15.24 -3.22
CA CYS A 79 1.40 -14.09 -2.62
C CYS A 79 1.08 -14.00 -1.13
N ASN A 80 2.11 -13.84 -0.30
CA ASN A 80 1.99 -13.48 1.11
C ASN A 80 2.83 -12.25 1.40
N VAL A 81 2.34 -11.33 2.23
CA VAL A 81 3.12 -10.15 2.61
C VAL A 81 3.91 -10.44 3.87
N VAL A 82 5.23 -10.25 3.81
CA VAL A 82 6.13 -10.40 4.95
C VAL A 82 6.90 -9.09 5.12
N ASN A 83 6.67 -8.40 6.24
CA ASN A 83 7.34 -7.15 6.57
C ASN A 83 7.30 -6.13 5.41
N HIS A 84 6.09 -5.82 4.93
CA HIS A 84 5.82 -4.92 3.80
C HIS A 84 6.25 -5.42 2.41
N ASN A 85 6.81 -6.63 2.29
CA ASN A 85 7.30 -7.17 1.02
C ASN A 85 6.41 -8.30 0.50
N PRO A 86 6.06 -8.33 -0.80
CA PRO A 86 5.35 -9.44 -1.39
C PRO A 86 6.30 -10.63 -1.56
N ILE A 87 5.94 -11.76 -0.97
CA ILE A 87 6.65 -13.04 -1.08
C ILE A 87 5.82 -13.96 -1.95
N CYS A 88 6.38 -14.34 -3.09
CA CYS A 88 5.75 -15.22 -4.06
C CYS A 88 6.22 -16.66 -3.88
N SER A 89 5.30 -17.61 -3.86
CA SER A 89 5.62 -19.04 -3.82
C SER A 89 4.67 -19.86 -4.69
N CYS A 90 5.15 -20.99 -5.21
CA CYS A 90 4.26 -21.94 -5.85
C CYS A 90 3.47 -22.72 -4.78
N PRO A 91 2.14 -22.89 -4.94
CA PRO A 91 1.34 -23.73 -4.06
C PRO A 91 1.82 -25.20 -4.08
N PRO A 92 1.35 -26.04 -3.13
CA PRO A 92 1.51 -27.48 -3.23
C PRO A 92 1.06 -28.00 -4.61
N ASP A 93 1.74 -29.05 -5.09
CA ASP A 93 1.55 -29.66 -6.43
C ASP A 93 1.94 -28.79 -7.64
N LEU A 94 2.46 -27.57 -7.43
CA LEU A 94 3.02 -26.71 -8.46
C LEU A 94 4.52 -26.48 -8.28
N THR A 95 5.22 -26.19 -9.37
CA THR A 95 6.65 -25.86 -9.40
C THR A 95 6.94 -24.84 -10.50
N GLY A 96 8.16 -24.31 -10.54
CA GLY A 96 8.57 -23.27 -11.49
C GLY A 96 9.02 -22.00 -10.79
N ASP A 97 9.02 -20.90 -11.55
CA ASP A 97 9.39 -19.57 -11.04
C ASP A 97 8.13 -18.83 -10.55
N PRO A 98 7.99 -18.53 -9.25
CA PRO A 98 6.80 -17.88 -8.70
C PRO A 98 6.64 -16.41 -9.12
N PHE A 99 7.63 -15.78 -9.75
CA PHE A 99 7.53 -14.45 -10.35
C PHE A 99 7.10 -14.47 -11.82
N ILE A 100 7.15 -15.64 -12.46
CA ILE A 100 6.75 -15.82 -13.86
C ILE A 100 5.49 -16.67 -13.94
N GLN A 101 5.62 -17.96 -13.58
CA GLN A 101 4.54 -18.93 -13.67
C GLN A 101 4.86 -20.20 -12.87
N CYS A 102 3.87 -20.64 -12.10
CA CYS A 102 3.85 -21.97 -11.50
C CYS A 102 3.08 -22.96 -12.40
N VAL A 103 3.68 -24.13 -12.65
CA VAL A 103 3.16 -25.21 -13.50
C VAL A 103 3.00 -26.51 -12.71
N PRO A 104 2.10 -27.43 -13.12
CA PRO A 104 1.90 -28.71 -12.44
C PRO A 104 3.22 -29.47 -12.29
N GLN A 105 3.50 -29.95 -11.08
CA GLN A 105 4.59 -30.87 -10.87
C GLN A 105 4.33 -32.12 -11.68
N ARG A 106 5.23 -32.47 -12.61
CA ARG A 106 5.21 -33.79 -13.20
C ARG A 106 5.58 -34.76 -12.09
N LYS A 107 4.58 -35.45 -11.54
CA LYS A 107 4.81 -36.71 -10.85
C LYS A 107 5.34 -37.68 -11.89
N THR A 108 6.64 -37.62 -12.18
CA THR A 108 7.28 -38.79 -12.77
C THR A 108 7.08 -39.88 -11.74
N CYS A 109 6.34 -40.92 -12.08
CA CYS A 109 6.44 -42.18 -11.39
C CYS A 109 7.91 -42.62 -11.54
N PHE A 110 8.78 -42.15 -10.65
CA PHE A 110 9.93 -42.95 -10.29
C PHE A 110 9.33 -44.16 -9.59
N PRO A 111 9.56 -45.39 -10.08
CA PRO A 111 9.30 -46.54 -9.22
C PRO A 111 10.12 -46.29 -7.96
N ASP A 112 9.45 -46.25 -6.80
CA ASP A 112 10.11 -46.15 -5.52
C ASP A 112 11.14 -47.29 -5.43
N ILE A 113 12.42 -46.99 -5.62
CA ILE A 113 13.50 -47.85 -5.11
C ILE A 113 13.54 -47.57 -3.60
N SER A 114 12.51 -48.03 -2.89
CA SER A 114 12.52 -48.16 -1.43
C SER A 114 11.88 -49.46 -0.92
N THR A 115 11.71 -50.46 -1.79
CA THR A 115 11.45 -51.84 -1.36
C THR A 115 12.41 -52.81 -2.04
N THR A 116 13.68 -52.79 -1.66
CA THR A 116 14.50 -54.01 -1.68
C THR A 116 14.52 -54.60 -0.29
N ASN A 117 13.43 -55.27 0.06
CA ASN A 117 13.48 -56.45 0.88
C ASN A 117 12.24 -57.29 0.56
N GLU A 118 12.39 -58.27 -0.35
CA GLU A 118 11.68 -59.57 -0.44
C GLU A 118 12.44 -60.47 -1.44
N ILE A 119 13.43 -61.18 -0.89
CA ILE A 119 13.84 -62.59 -1.09
C ILE A 119 13.77 -63.22 -2.50
N PHE A 120 14.95 -63.60 -3.02
CA PHE A 120 15.30 -64.97 -3.46
C PHE A 120 16.73 -65.29 -3.02
#